data_AF-D5ENG4-F1
#
_entry.id   AF-D5ENG4-F1
#
_cell.length_a   1.000
_cell.length_b   1.000
_cell.length_c   1.000
_cell.angle_alpha   90.00
_cell.angle_beta   90.00
_cell.angle_gamma   90.00
#
_symmetry.space_group_name_H-M   'P 1'
#
loop_
_entity.id
_entity.type
_entity.pdbx_description
1 polymer ?
#
loop_
_entity_poly.entity_id
_entity_poly.type
_entity_poly.pdbx_seq_one_letter_code
_entity_poly.pdbx_strand_id
1 'polypeptide(L)'
;MKLPRLFVLVTLSQGLIFAASTKIENGFTEEQVIEAIGEPVGNVELRGRVLWLYPQGEVTIKDGAVTDFDLMDDATFAAHQKQLEAERIAYQKRQEDFKAKRIAEGQAIKTGKLQNTAFTTLPARDRVDYWRTFQKNYPEVDVSDELSAALASYQDEIKELKDQEKIAELEARVANAEKQAAQARLEAEKARKEAERVRNSNHGLRYYYDGPSRYYYRPPTVIIHSNGGGTVVSPNPFKK
;
A
#
# COMPACT_ATOMS: atom_id res chain seq x y z
N MET A 1 38.47 -42.82 21.53
CA MET A 1 38.02 -42.08 22.72
C MET A 1 36.60 -42.53 23.05
N LYS A 2 36.42 -43.13 24.23
CA LYS A 2 35.15 -43.67 24.74
C LYS A 2 34.44 -42.56 25.50
N LEU A 3 33.18 -42.27 25.17
CA LEU A 3 32.26 -41.54 26.03
C LEU A 3 30.95 -42.34 26.15
N PRO A 4 30.33 -42.38 27.34
CA PRO A 4 29.42 -43.43 27.74
C PRO A 4 27.96 -43.07 27.50
N ARG A 5 27.15 -44.11 27.28
CA ARG A 5 25.69 -44.09 27.31
C ARG A 5 25.20 -43.66 28.68
N LEU A 6 24.44 -42.58 28.75
CA LEU A 6 23.72 -42.16 29.95
C LEU A 6 22.27 -42.61 29.81
N PHE A 7 21.96 -43.72 30.49
CA PHE A 7 20.61 -44.23 30.70
C PHE A 7 19.87 -43.21 31.60
N VAL A 8 18.87 -42.51 31.05
CA VAL A 8 17.91 -41.76 31.87
C VAL A 8 16.85 -42.77 32.30
N LEU A 9 16.96 -43.20 33.55
CA LEU A 9 15.97 -44.01 34.24
C LEU A 9 14.77 -43.10 34.56
N VAL A 10 13.73 -43.12 33.73
CA VAL A 10 12.44 -42.50 34.07
C VAL A 10 11.82 -43.38 35.15
N THR A 11 12.00 -43.00 36.40
CA THR A 11 11.23 -43.55 37.53
C THR A 11 9.77 -43.14 37.35
N LEU A 12 9.02 -44.06 36.72
CA LEU A 12 7.56 -44.06 36.67
C LEU A 12 7.07 -44.26 38.12
N SER A 13 6.88 -43.17 38.84
CA SER A 13 6.20 -43.17 40.14
C SER A 13 4.76 -43.59 39.89
N GLN A 14 4.52 -44.89 40.03
CA GLN A 14 3.20 -45.47 40.21
C GLN A 14 2.65 -44.94 41.53
N GLY A 15 2.02 -43.77 41.47
CA GLY A 15 1.14 -43.29 42.53
C GLY A 15 -0.05 -44.24 42.60
N LEU A 16 0.00 -45.17 43.56
CA LEU A 16 -1.15 -45.92 44.03
C LEU A 16 -2.26 -44.91 44.37
N ILE A 17 -3.30 -44.89 43.54
CA ILE A 17 -4.57 -44.25 43.85
C ILE A 17 -5.18 -45.11 44.95
N PHE A 18 -4.98 -44.72 46.21
CA PHE A 18 -5.79 -45.19 47.32
C PHE A 18 -7.20 -44.65 47.10
N ALA A 19 -8.07 -45.50 46.54
CA ALA A 19 -9.50 -45.29 46.61
C ALA A 19 -9.95 -45.56 48.05
N ALA A 20 -9.82 -44.56 48.93
CA ALA A 20 -10.54 -44.55 50.19
C ALA A 20 -11.97 -44.12 49.89
N SER A 21 -12.88 -45.07 49.66
CA SER A 21 -14.31 -44.76 49.42
C SER A 21 -15.00 -44.33 50.72
N THR A 22 -14.51 -43.27 51.38
CA THR A 22 -15.20 -42.62 52.47
C THR A 22 -16.10 -41.56 51.91
N LYS A 23 -17.40 -41.78 52.05
CA LYS A 23 -18.44 -40.84 51.66
C LYS A 23 -18.19 -39.51 52.40
N ILE A 24 -18.01 -38.42 51.66
CA ILE A 24 -17.86 -37.09 52.24
C ILE A 24 -19.20 -36.67 52.84
N GLU A 25 -19.13 -35.99 53.99
CA GLU A 25 -20.29 -35.41 54.64
C GLU A 25 -20.04 -33.92 54.94
N ASN A 26 -21.14 -33.18 55.09
CA ASN A 26 -21.07 -31.77 55.49
C ASN A 26 -20.44 -31.67 56.89
N GLY A 27 -19.54 -30.71 57.06
CA GLY A 27 -18.77 -30.49 58.28
C GLY A 27 -17.40 -31.20 58.32
N PHE A 28 -17.04 -31.98 57.30
CA PHE A 28 -15.67 -32.51 57.18
C PHE A 28 -14.66 -31.37 57.04
N THR A 29 -13.50 -31.53 57.67
CA THR A 29 -12.37 -30.61 57.55
C THR A 29 -11.65 -30.80 56.21
N GLU A 30 -10.91 -29.79 55.77
CA GLU A 30 -10.10 -29.81 54.55
C GLU A 30 -9.21 -31.07 54.45
N GLU A 31 -8.53 -31.43 55.54
CA GLU A 31 -7.64 -32.59 55.61
C GLU A 31 -8.39 -33.91 55.41
N GLN A 32 -9.58 -34.03 55.99
CA GLN A 32 -10.42 -35.22 55.87
C GLN A 32 -10.98 -35.40 54.44
N VAL A 33 -11.26 -34.29 53.74
CA VAL A 33 -11.69 -34.34 52.34
C VAL A 33 -10.54 -34.80 51.45
N ILE A 34 -9.34 -34.26 51.66
CA ILE A 34 -8.15 -34.65 50.90
C ILE A 34 -7.80 -36.12 51.16
N GLU A 35 -7.94 -36.61 52.39
CA GLU A 35 -7.75 -38.03 52.70
C GLU A 35 -8.81 -38.93 52.04
N ALA A 36 -10.06 -38.47 51.96
CA ALA A 36 -11.17 -39.22 51.40
C ALA A 36 -11.13 -39.33 49.86
N ILE A 37 -10.92 -38.22 49.14
CA ILE A 37 -11.04 -38.19 47.67
C ILE A 37 -9.79 -37.71 46.94
N GLY A 38 -8.72 -37.43 47.68
CA GLY A 38 -7.46 -36.93 47.15
C GLY A 38 -7.41 -35.41 46.99
N GLU A 39 -6.34 -34.94 46.37
CA GLU A 39 -6.13 -33.52 46.12
C GLU A 39 -7.06 -32.99 45.00
N PRO A 40 -7.61 -31.78 45.16
CA PRO A 40 -8.41 -31.16 44.11
C PRO A 40 -7.56 -30.80 42.89
N VAL A 41 -8.18 -30.84 41.71
CA VAL A 41 -7.54 -30.45 40.44
C VAL A 41 -7.33 -28.94 40.37
N GLY A 42 -8.20 -28.18 41.05
CA GLY A 42 -8.08 -26.75 41.17
C GLY A 42 -8.97 -26.21 42.28
N ASN A 43 -8.78 -24.94 42.63
CA ASN A 43 -9.62 -24.24 43.56
C ASN A 43 -10.05 -22.87 43.01
N VAL A 44 -11.20 -22.38 43.47
CA VAL A 44 -11.75 -21.07 43.14
C VAL A 44 -12.21 -20.40 44.42
N GLU A 45 -11.60 -19.27 44.77
CA GLU A 45 -12.02 -18.48 45.93
C GLU A 45 -13.22 -17.58 45.58
N LEU A 46 -14.32 -17.74 46.32
CA LEU A 46 -15.58 -17.04 46.11
C LEU A 46 -16.05 -16.39 47.42
N ARG A 47 -15.75 -15.08 47.58
CA ARG A 47 -16.26 -14.19 48.64
C ARG A 47 -16.58 -14.90 49.97
N GLY A 48 -15.54 -15.42 50.61
CA GLY A 48 -15.64 -16.09 51.91
C GLY A 48 -15.93 -17.59 51.84
N ARG A 49 -15.82 -18.22 50.67
CA ARG A 49 -15.89 -19.67 50.44
C ARG A 49 -14.79 -20.07 49.46
N VAL A 50 -14.38 -21.33 49.48
CA VAL A 50 -13.43 -21.91 48.53
C VAL A 50 -14.14 -23.09 47.84
N LEU A 51 -14.25 -23.03 46.52
CA LEU A 51 -14.77 -24.12 45.71
C LEU A 51 -13.59 -24.97 45.24
N TRP A 52 -13.54 -26.22 45.66
CA TRP A 52 -12.57 -27.20 45.19
C TRP A 52 -13.17 -27.98 44.01
N LEU A 53 -12.41 -28.04 42.93
CA LEU A 53 -12.80 -28.69 41.69
C LEU A 53 -12.13 -30.06 41.61
N TYR A 54 -12.95 -31.09 41.50
CA TYR A 54 -12.54 -32.48 41.32
C TYR A 54 -12.96 -32.96 39.93
N PRO A 55 -12.36 -34.05 39.40
CA PRO A 55 -12.83 -34.64 38.16
C PRO A 55 -14.28 -35.10 38.26
N GLN A 56 -14.68 -35.56 39.45
CA GLN A 56 -15.99 -36.11 39.77
C GLN A 56 -17.05 -35.05 40.06
N GLY A 57 -16.67 -33.78 40.23
CA GLY A 57 -17.59 -32.71 40.60
C GLY A 57 -16.92 -31.63 41.46
N GLU A 58 -17.66 -31.05 42.41
CA GLU A 58 -17.17 -29.92 43.20
C GLU A 58 -17.50 -30.02 44.69
N VAL A 59 -16.63 -29.43 45.51
CA VAL A 59 -16.78 -29.37 46.98
C VAL A 59 -16.64 -27.92 47.42
N THR A 60 -17.63 -27.39 48.14
CA THR A 60 -17.62 -26.01 48.66
C THR A 60 -17.22 -25.99 50.13
N ILE A 61 -16.13 -25.31 50.42
CA ILE A 61 -15.57 -25.14 51.76
C ILE A 61 -15.81 -23.72 52.26
N LYS A 62 -16.26 -23.59 53.50
CA LYS A 62 -16.43 -22.31 54.17
C LYS A 62 -15.93 -22.43 55.60
N ASP A 63 -15.15 -21.44 56.05
CA ASP A 63 -14.60 -21.39 57.40
C ASP A 63 -13.84 -22.69 57.79
N GLY A 64 -13.15 -23.31 56.81
CA GLY A 64 -12.35 -24.53 57.00
C GLY A 64 -13.12 -25.85 57.00
N ALA A 65 -14.42 -25.84 56.69
CA ALA A 65 -15.27 -27.03 56.68
C ALA A 65 -16.14 -27.14 55.40
N VAL A 66 -16.45 -28.37 54.99
CA VAL A 66 -17.35 -28.65 53.87
C VAL A 66 -18.76 -28.16 54.20
N THR A 67 -19.28 -27.29 53.35
CA THR A 67 -20.66 -26.78 53.44
C THR A 67 -21.59 -27.40 52.41
N ASP A 68 -21.06 -27.79 51.26
CA ASP A 68 -21.82 -28.40 50.16
C ASP A 68 -20.89 -29.22 49.28
N PHE A 69 -21.42 -30.24 48.61
CA PHE A 69 -20.68 -31.03 47.62
C PHE A 69 -21.63 -31.63 46.58
N ASP A 70 -21.20 -31.59 45.32
CA ASP A 70 -21.86 -32.26 44.21
C ASP A 70 -20.81 -33.14 43.53
N LEU A 71 -20.76 -34.42 43.94
CA LEU A 71 -19.81 -35.40 43.45
C LEU A 71 -20.56 -36.57 42.83
N MET A 72 -20.17 -36.92 41.60
CA MET A 72 -20.62 -38.14 40.94
C MET A 72 -20.10 -39.37 41.67
N ASP A 73 -20.88 -40.46 41.68
CA ASP A 73 -20.37 -41.74 42.15
C ASP A 73 -19.33 -42.33 41.17
N ASP A 74 -18.48 -43.23 41.66
CA ASP A 74 -17.39 -43.78 40.85
C ASP A 74 -17.89 -44.48 39.56
N ALA A 75 -19.06 -45.11 39.63
CA ALA A 75 -19.64 -45.84 38.50
C ALA A 75 -20.14 -44.89 37.40
N THR A 76 -20.86 -43.84 37.77
CA THR A 76 -21.32 -42.80 36.84
C THR A 76 -20.16 -41.97 36.30
N PHE A 77 -19.17 -41.66 37.13
CA PHE A 77 -17.96 -40.98 36.69
C PHE A 77 -17.18 -41.81 35.66
N ALA A 78 -16.97 -43.10 35.90
CA ALA A 78 -16.30 -43.98 34.94
C ALA A 78 -17.07 -44.12 33.62
N ALA A 79 -18.40 -44.18 33.67
CA ALA A 79 -19.24 -44.20 32.48
C ALA A 79 -19.16 -42.88 31.70
N HIS A 80 -19.20 -41.75 32.41
CA HIS A 80 -19.09 -40.41 31.82
C HIS A 80 -17.72 -40.18 31.16
N GLN A 81 -16.62 -40.62 31.78
CA GLN A 81 -15.28 -40.54 31.18
C GLN A 81 -15.18 -41.32 29.87
N LYS A 82 -15.70 -42.55 29.82
CA LYS A 82 -15.73 -43.34 28.58
C LYS A 82 -16.54 -42.65 27.48
N GLN A 83 -17.66 -42.02 27.84
CA GLN A 83 -18.45 -41.27 26.88
C GLN A 83 -17.68 -40.04 26.36
N LEU A 84 -17.07 -39.25 27.24
CA LEU A 84 -16.26 -38.09 26.86
C LEU A 84 -15.08 -38.47 25.96
N GLU A 85 -14.41 -39.59 26.24
CA GLU A 85 -13.34 -40.12 25.40
C GLU A 85 -13.86 -40.48 24.00
N ALA A 86 -14.98 -41.21 23.93
CA ALA A 86 -15.60 -41.56 22.66
C ALA A 86 -16.02 -40.32 21.85
N GLU A 87 -16.59 -39.31 22.53
CA GLU A 87 -16.98 -38.04 21.92
C GLU A 87 -15.78 -37.25 21.40
N ARG A 88 -14.67 -37.21 22.16
CA ARG A 88 -13.41 -36.57 21.74
C ARG A 88 -12.84 -37.24 20.49
N ILE A 89 -12.78 -38.57 20.46
CA ILE A 89 -12.30 -39.34 19.30
C ILE A 89 -13.20 -39.08 18.09
N ALA A 90 -14.52 -39.14 18.28
CA ALA A 90 -15.48 -38.87 17.21
C ALA A 90 -15.41 -37.41 16.71
N TYR A 91 -15.17 -36.45 17.59
CA TYR A 91 -14.97 -35.05 17.23
C TYR A 91 -13.68 -34.85 16.42
N GLN A 92 -12.56 -35.42 16.86
CA GLN A 92 -11.28 -35.36 16.13
C GLN A 92 -11.42 -35.97 14.73
N LYS A 93 -12.00 -37.17 14.64
CA LYS A 93 -12.25 -37.82 13.35
C LYS A 93 -13.12 -36.95 12.41
N ARG A 94 -14.19 -36.35 12.93
CA ARG A 94 -15.02 -35.43 12.15
C ARG A 94 -14.22 -34.22 11.65
N GLN A 95 -13.36 -33.63 12.49
CA GLN A 95 -12.51 -32.51 12.09
C GLN A 95 -11.53 -32.90 10.98
N GLU A 96 -10.91 -34.07 11.08
CA GLU A 96 -10.04 -34.62 10.04
C GLU A 96 -10.80 -34.85 8.73
N ASP A 97 -12.00 -35.44 8.80
CA ASP A 97 -12.86 -35.66 7.64
C ASP A 97 -13.27 -34.34 6.97
N PHE A 98 -13.63 -33.31 7.76
CA PHE A 98 -13.95 -31.98 7.24
C PHE A 98 -12.74 -31.32 6.56
N LYS A 99 -11.56 -31.42 7.18
CA LYS A 99 -10.32 -30.90 6.61
C LYS A 99 -9.98 -31.61 5.30
N ALA A 100 -10.07 -32.93 5.26
CA ALA A 100 -9.81 -33.72 4.06
C ALA A 100 -10.77 -33.36 2.91
N LYS A 101 -12.07 -33.21 3.21
CA LYS A 101 -13.07 -32.77 2.23
C LYS A 101 -12.77 -31.38 1.68
N ARG A 102 -12.44 -30.42 2.55
CA ARG A 102 -12.09 -29.05 2.15
C ARG A 102 -10.85 -29.02 1.24
N ILE A 103 -9.82 -29.80 1.56
CA ILE A 103 -8.62 -29.93 0.73
C ILE A 103 -8.99 -30.49 -0.65
N ALA A 104 -9.75 -31.58 -0.69
CA ALA A 104 -10.16 -32.21 -1.95
C ALA A 104 -11.01 -31.27 -2.82
N GLU A 105 -11.96 -30.56 -2.20
CA GLU A 105 -12.79 -29.56 -2.87
C GLU A 105 -11.96 -28.39 -3.40
N GLY A 106 -11.08 -27.83 -2.58
CA GLY A 106 -10.19 -26.76 -2.99
C GLY A 106 -9.26 -27.17 -4.14
N GLN A 107 -8.70 -28.39 -4.11
CA GLN A 107 -7.91 -28.93 -5.21
C GLN A 107 -8.72 -29.09 -6.50
N ALA A 108 -9.96 -29.56 -6.40
CA ALA A 108 -10.86 -29.67 -7.57
C ALA A 108 -11.20 -28.28 -8.15
N ILE A 109 -11.47 -27.29 -7.30
CA ILE A 109 -11.71 -25.91 -7.74
C ILE A 109 -10.45 -25.31 -8.38
N LYS A 110 -9.28 -25.52 -7.77
CA LYS A 110 -7.98 -25.05 -8.30
C LYS A 110 -7.76 -25.60 -9.71
N THR A 111 -7.86 -26.92 -9.88
CA THR A 111 -7.66 -27.57 -11.18
C THR A 111 -8.69 -27.12 -12.21
N GLY A 112 -9.97 -27.02 -11.84
CA GLY A 112 -11.03 -26.53 -12.70
C GLY A 112 -10.81 -25.07 -13.15
N LYS A 113 -10.29 -24.20 -12.27
CA LYS A 113 -9.98 -22.81 -12.62
C LYS A 113 -8.79 -22.68 -13.55
N LEU A 114 -7.75 -23.49 -13.34
CA LEU A 114 -6.57 -23.51 -14.21
C LEU A 114 -6.90 -24.00 -15.64
N GLN A 115 -7.86 -24.92 -15.77
CA GLN A 115 -8.33 -25.39 -17.08
C GLN A 115 -9.31 -24.44 -17.76
N ASN A 116 -9.87 -23.49 -17.03
CA ASN A 116 -10.86 -22.57 -17.56
C ASN A 116 -10.19 -21.41 -18.32
N THR A 117 -10.34 -21.42 -19.65
CA THR A 117 -9.81 -20.38 -20.54
C THR A 117 -10.40 -18.99 -20.26
N ALA A 118 -11.66 -18.91 -19.81
CA ALA A 118 -12.27 -17.64 -19.43
C ALA A 118 -11.60 -17.05 -18.19
N PHE A 119 -11.02 -17.87 -17.31
CA PHE A 119 -10.28 -17.40 -16.14
C PHE A 119 -8.85 -16.97 -16.48
N THR A 120 -8.17 -17.73 -17.35
CA THR A 120 -6.79 -17.40 -17.75
C THR A 120 -6.71 -16.11 -18.56
N THR A 121 -7.79 -15.72 -19.24
CA THR A 121 -7.90 -14.48 -20.02
C THR A 121 -8.35 -13.26 -19.20
N LEU A 122 -8.74 -13.42 -17.94
CA LEU A 122 -9.06 -12.29 -17.08
C LEU A 122 -7.85 -11.38 -16.88
N PRO A 123 -8.05 -10.07 -16.63
CA PRO A 123 -6.97 -9.17 -16.23
C PRO A 123 -6.17 -9.71 -15.05
N ALA A 124 -4.85 -9.47 -15.02
CA ALA A 124 -4.00 -10.05 -13.99
C ALA A 124 -4.44 -9.67 -12.57
N ARG A 125 -4.95 -8.44 -12.38
CA ARG A 125 -5.53 -7.97 -11.12
C ARG A 125 -6.64 -8.89 -10.59
N ASP A 126 -7.60 -9.24 -11.45
CA ASP A 126 -8.75 -10.05 -11.06
C ASP A 126 -8.32 -11.48 -10.71
N ARG A 127 -7.31 -12.01 -11.42
CA ARG A 127 -6.71 -13.30 -11.10
C ARG A 127 -6.04 -13.28 -9.72
N VAL A 128 -5.31 -12.21 -9.38
CA VAL A 128 -4.71 -12.03 -8.04
C VAL A 128 -5.77 -11.99 -6.95
N ASP A 129 -6.84 -11.19 -7.14
CA ASP A 129 -7.91 -11.04 -6.16
C ASP A 129 -8.68 -12.36 -5.95
N TYR A 130 -8.89 -13.12 -7.04
CA TYR A 130 -9.43 -14.47 -6.96
C TYR A 130 -8.56 -15.39 -6.11
N TRP A 131 -7.27 -15.51 -6.40
CA TRP A 131 -6.38 -16.42 -5.69
C TRP A 131 -6.20 -16.06 -4.21
N ARG A 132 -6.20 -14.76 -3.87
CA ARG A 132 -6.20 -14.30 -2.48
C ARG A 132 -7.47 -14.69 -1.74
N THR A 133 -8.62 -14.57 -2.38
CA THR A 133 -9.91 -14.96 -1.79
C THR A 133 -9.99 -16.48 -1.65
N PHE A 134 -9.51 -17.21 -2.65
CA PHE A 134 -9.40 -18.66 -2.63
C PHE A 134 -8.54 -19.14 -1.45
N GLN A 135 -7.37 -18.55 -1.23
CA GLN A 135 -6.48 -18.92 -0.11
C GLN A 135 -7.11 -18.66 1.27
N LYS A 136 -8.00 -17.66 1.39
CA LYS A 136 -8.76 -17.44 2.64
C LYS A 136 -9.78 -18.56 2.89
N ASN A 137 -10.42 -19.06 1.84
CA ASN A 137 -11.45 -20.09 1.94
C ASN A 137 -10.87 -21.50 2.04
N TYR A 138 -9.70 -21.73 1.43
CA TYR A 138 -9.01 -23.02 1.37
C TYR A 138 -7.52 -22.83 1.75
N PRO A 139 -7.21 -22.50 3.01
CA PRO A 139 -5.84 -22.19 3.45
C PRO A 139 -4.88 -23.38 3.35
N GLU A 140 -5.39 -24.60 3.33
CA GLU A 140 -4.59 -25.82 3.22
C GLU A 140 -4.14 -26.14 1.78
N VAL A 141 -4.73 -25.50 0.77
CA VAL A 141 -4.41 -25.73 -0.64
C VAL A 141 -3.39 -24.71 -1.10
N ASP A 142 -2.21 -25.18 -1.51
CA ASP A 142 -1.15 -24.31 -2.00
C ASP A 142 -1.50 -23.71 -3.37
N VAL A 143 -1.43 -22.39 -3.45
CA VAL A 143 -1.66 -21.57 -4.66
C VAL A 143 -0.55 -20.52 -4.86
N SER A 144 0.59 -20.71 -4.20
CA SER A 144 1.67 -19.73 -4.16
C SER A 144 2.24 -19.45 -5.55
N ASP A 145 2.42 -20.50 -6.35
CA ASP A 145 2.92 -20.40 -7.72
C ASP A 145 1.96 -19.61 -8.61
N GLU A 146 0.66 -19.94 -8.57
CA GLU A 146 -0.36 -19.26 -9.37
C GLU A 146 -0.53 -17.80 -8.97
N LEU A 147 -0.49 -17.51 -7.67
CA LEU A 147 -0.57 -16.15 -7.15
C LEU A 147 0.67 -15.34 -7.55
N SER A 148 1.87 -15.92 -7.48
CA SER A 148 3.10 -15.26 -7.89
C SER A 148 3.12 -14.95 -9.38
N ALA A 149 2.68 -15.88 -10.23
CA ALA A 149 2.55 -15.68 -11.67
C ALA A 149 1.55 -14.56 -11.99
N ALA A 150 0.39 -14.55 -11.33
CA ALA A 150 -0.62 -13.50 -11.50
C ALA A 150 -0.10 -12.12 -11.04
N LEU A 151 0.66 -12.07 -9.94
CA LEU A 151 1.29 -10.83 -9.45
C LEU A 151 2.34 -10.30 -10.42
N ALA A 152 3.17 -11.17 -11.00
CA ALA A 152 4.14 -10.79 -12.02
C ALA A 152 3.45 -10.18 -13.25
N SER A 153 2.43 -10.86 -13.80
CA SER A 153 1.64 -10.32 -14.91
C SER A 153 1.00 -8.97 -14.57
N TYR A 154 0.53 -8.78 -13.34
CA TYR A 154 -0.07 -7.52 -12.93
C TYR A 154 0.94 -6.37 -12.87
N GLN A 155 2.17 -6.66 -12.45
CA GLN A 155 3.25 -5.67 -12.47
C GLN A 155 3.63 -5.29 -13.90
N ASP A 156 3.66 -6.25 -14.82
CA ASP A 156 3.92 -6.01 -16.24
C ASP A 156 2.81 -5.17 -16.88
N GLU A 157 1.53 -5.49 -16.62
CA GLU A 157 0.38 -4.69 -17.09
C GLU A 157 0.45 -3.24 -16.59
N ILE A 158 0.76 -3.03 -15.30
CA ILE A 158 0.93 -1.67 -14.75
C ILE A 158 2.08 -0.93 -15.45
N LYS A 159 3.19 -1.62 -15.72
CA LYS A 159 4.35 -1.01 -16.38
C LYS A 159 4.01 -0.62 -17.81
N GLU A 160 3.34 -1.48 -18.55
CA GLU A 160 2.93 -1.21 -19.93
C GLU A 160 1.98 -0.01 -19.99
N LEU A 161 0.99 0.08 -19.09
CA LEU A 161 0.09 1.24 -19.02
C LEU A 161 0.84 2.55 -18.77
N LYS A 162 1.84 2.54 -17.87
CA LYS A 162 2.67 3.72 -17.61
C LYS A 162 3.53 4.11 -18.82
N ASP A 163 4.05 3.11 -19.53
CA ASP A 163 4.84 3.35 -20.73
C ASP A 163 3.97 3.93 -21.86
N GLN A 164 2.73 3.42 -22.02
CA GLN A 164 1.74 3.96 -22.96
C GLN A 164 1.35 5.41 -22.62
N GLU A 165 1.10 5.73 -21.35
CA GLU A 165 0.82 7.10 -20.90
C GLU A 165 1.99 8.05 -21.23
N LYS A 166 3.23 7.60 -20.98
CA LYS A 166 4.43 8.37 -21.27
C LYS A 166 4.62 8.61 -22.76
N ILE A 167 4.36 7.61 -23.60
CA ILE A 167 4.41 7.76 -25.06
C ILE A 167 3.38 8.77 -25.52
N ALA A 168 2.13 8.65 -25.07
CA ALA A 168 1.06 9.58 -25.41
C ALA A 168 1.39 11.03 -24.99
N GLU A 169 1.99 11.21 -23.80
CA GLU A 169 2.45 12.53 -23.35
C GLU A 169 3.56 13.10 -24.24
N LEU A 170 4.54 12.28 -24.62
CA LEU A 170 5.63 12.70 -25.50
C LEU A 170 5.13 13.06 -26.90
N GLU A 171 4.22 12.27 -27.47
CA GLU A 171 3.58 12.55 -28.76
C GLU A 171 2.82 13.88 -28.73
N ALA A 172 2.08 14.16 -27.65
CA ALA A 172 1.40 15.43 -27.47
C ALA A 172 2.37 16.62 -27.38
N ARG A 173 3.52 16.45 -26.70
CA ARG A 173 4.57 17.48 -26.64
C ARG A 173 5.21 17.72 -28.00
N VAL A 174 5.51 16.67 -28.76
CA VAL A 174 6.08 16.78 -30.12
C VAL A 174 5.11 17.48 -31.06
N ALA A 175 3.84 17.08 -31.08
CA ALA A 175 2.81 17.72 -31.90
C ALA A 175 2.65 19.21 -31.57
N ASN A 176 2.71 19.58 -30.28
CA ASN A 176 2.70 20.98 -29.86
C ASN A 176 3.95 21.75 -30.32
N ALA A 177 5.13 21.16 -30.20
CA ALA A 177 6.38 21.76 -30.65
C ALA A 177 6.41 21.95 -32.18
N GLU A 178 5.92 20.97 -32.95
CA GLU A 178 5.79 21.06 -34.40
C GLU A 178 4.83 22.16 -34.82
N LYS A 179 3.68 22.28 -34.13
CA LYS A 179 2.72 23.35 -34.35
C LYS A 179 3.35 24.73 -34.09
N GLN A 180 4.08 24.89 -32.99
CA GLN A 180 4.77 26.14 -32.66
C GLN A 180 5.87 26.45 -33.70
N ALA A 181 6.65 25.46 -34.12
CA ALA A 181 7.67 25.64 -35.13
C ALA A 181 7.08 26.03 -36.50
N ALA A 182 5.95 25.44 -36.89
CA ALA A 182 5.24 25.79 -38.11
C ALA A 182 4.70 27.23 -38.05
N GLN A 183 4.14 27.65 -36.91
CA GLN A 183 3.69 29.03 -36.70
C GLN A 183 4.86 30.02 -36.76
N ALA A 184 5.96 29.75 -36.06
CA ALA A 184 7.15 30.58 -36.08
C ALA A 184 7.76 30.72 -37.48
N ARG A 185 7.77 29.64 -38.28
CA ARG A 185 8.22 29.68 -39.69
C ARG A 185 7.33 30.59 -40.53
N LEU A 186 6.02 30.48 -40.36
CA LEU A 186 5.04 31.30 -41.09
C LEU A 186 5.17 32.78 -40.72
N GLU A 187 5.36 33.09 -39.43
CA GLU A 187 5.61 34.45 -38.95
C GLU A 187 6.95 35.01 -39.45
N ALA A 188 8.02 34.22 -39.41
CA ALA A 188 9.32 34.61 -39.95
C ALA A 188 9.26 34.88 -41.47
N GLU A 189 8.52 34.06 -42.23
CA GLU A 189 8.32 34.29 -43.66
C GLU A 189 7.55 35.58 -43.93
N LYS A 190 6.49 35.86 -43.15
CA LYS A 190 5.74 37.13 -43.23
C LYS A 190 6.64 38.32 -42.93
N ALA A 191 7.39 38.28 -41.81
CA ALA A 191 8.30 39.34 -41.42
C ALA A 191 9.38 39.59 -42.48
N ARG A 192 9.91 38.53 -43.10
CA ARG A 192 10.86 38.65 -44.22
C ARG A 192 10.24 39.31 -45.45
N LYS A 193 9.03 38.91 -45.86
CA LYS A 193 8.32 39.52 -46.99
C LYS A 193 8.03 41.01 -46.73
N GLU A 194 7.67 41.37 -45.51
CA GLU A 194 7.47 42.77 -45.11
C GLU A 194 8.77 43.57 -45.16
N ALA A 195 9.88 43.03 -44.63
CA ALA A 195 11.20 43.67 -44.71
C ALA A 195 11.66 43.86 -46.17
N GLU A 196 11.44 42.86 -47.04
CA GLU A 196 11.73 42.97 -48.48
C GLU A 196 10.86 44.03 -49.17
N ARG A 197 9.55 44.13 -48.82
CA ARG A 197 8.67 45.21 -49.31
C ARG A 197 9.17 46.59 -48.89
N VAL A 198 9.54 46.77 -47.63
CA VAL A 198 10.10 48.05 -47.14
C VAL A 198 11.39 48.38 -47.87
N ARG A 199 12.30 47.40 -48.02
CA ARG A 199 13.56 47.58 -48.76
C ARG A 199 13.32 47.99 -50.22
N ASN A 200 12.38 47.35 -50.92
CA ASN A 200 12.05 47.68 -52.31
C ASN A 200 11.31 49.02 -52.44
N SER A 201 10.50 49.41 -51.45
CA SER A 201 9.87 50.74 -51.40
C SER A 201 10.85 51.88 -51.16
N ASN A 202 12.06 51.56 -50.65
CA ASN A 202 13.16 52.50 -50.48
C ASN A 202 13.95 52.77 -51.79
N HIS A 203 13.39 52.42 -52.95
CA HIS A 203 13.84 52.92 -54.24
C HIS A 203 13.40 54.38 -54.42
N GLY A 204 14.29 55.28 -54.01
CA GLY A 204 14.17 56.70 -54.33
C GLY A 204 14.38 57.60 -53.13
N LEU A 205 15.54 57.51 -52.46
CA LEU A 205 16.20 58.75 -52.06
C LEU A 205 16.53 59.49 -53.37
N ARG A 206 15.52 60.19 -53.92
CA ARG A 206 15.76 61.30 -54.82
C ARG A 206 16.64 62.24 -54.02
N TYR A 207 17.93 62.18 -54.29
CA TYR A 207 18.80 63.32 -54.09
C TYR A 207 18.19 64.42 -54.95
N TYR A 208 17.29 65.21 -54.36
CA TYR A 208 17.10 66.56 -54.81
C TYR A 208 18.46 67.20 -54.60
N TYR A 209 19.22 67.28 -55.69
CA TYR A 209 20.38 68.14 -55.78
C TYR A 209 19.79 69.56 -55.73
N ASP A 210 19.49 70.03 -54.52
CA ASP A 210 19.12 71.41 -54.28
C ASP A 210 20.40 72.20 -54.56
N GLY A 211 20.52 72.69 -55.79
CA GLY A 211 21.64 73.53 -56.20
C GLY A 211 21.76 74.69 -55.22
N PRO A 212 22.98 75.16 -54.90
CA PRO A 212 23.19 76.13 -53.84
C PRO A 212 22.32 77.36 -54.08
N SER A 213 21.29 77.53 -53.23
CA SER A 213 20.53 78.77 -53.17
C SER A 213 21.54 79.89 -52.89
N ARG A 214 21.76 80.74 -53.89
CA ARG A 214 22.56 81.95 -53.77
C ARG A 214 21.81 82.89 -52.84
N TYR A 215 22.00 82.72 -51.53
CA TYR A 215 21.64 83.73 -50.55
C TYR A 215 22.44 84.99 -50.89
N TYR A 216 21.82 85.90 -51.63
CA TYR A 216 22.31 87.25 -51.84
C TYR A 216 22.24 87.96 -50.49
N TYR A 217 23.32 87.87 -49.72
CA TYR A 217 23.49 88.66 -48.50
C TYR A 217 23.58 90.12 -48.93
N ARG A 218 22.47 90.86 -48.83
CA ARG A 218 22.45 92.31 -49.08
C ARG A 218 23.18 92.96 -47.90
N PRO A 219 24.38 93.53 -48.10
CA PRO A 219 25.10 94.14 -46.99
C PRO A 219 24.27 95.29 -46.41
N PRO A 220 24.22 95.44 -45.07
CA PRO A 220 23.49 96.52 -44.44
C PRO A 220 24.06 97.87 -44.87
N THR A 221 23.18 98.79 -45.26
CA THR A 221 23.56 100.17 -45.59
C THR A 221 23.82 100.92 -44.29
N VAL A 222 25.08 101.24 -44.01
CA VAL A 222 25.45 102.07 -42.86
C VAL A 222 25.26 103.54 -43.26
N ILE A 223 24.28 104.20 -42.65
CA ILE A 223 24.08 105.65 -42.80
C ILE A 223 24.83 106.32 -41.65
N ILE A 224 25.97 106.95 -41.97
CA ILE A 224 26.74 107.75 -41.02
C ILE A 224 26.22 109.19 -41.11
N HIS A 225 25.57 109.67 -40.06
CA HIS A 225 25.25 111.08 -39.92
C HIS A 225 26.50 111.83 -39.44
N SER A 226 27.17 112.55 -40.34
CA SER A 226 28.24 113.46 -39.97
C SER A 226 27.65 114.75 -39.40
N ASN A 227 28.01 115.08 -38.15
CA ASN A 227 27.85 116.44 -37.66
C ASN A 227 29.00 117.28 -38.25
N GLY A 228 28.76 117.85 -39.43
CA GLY A 228 29.65 118.80 -40.10
C GLY A 228 30.26 118.31 -41.41
N GLY A 229 29.60 118.66 -42.52
CA GLY A 229 30.16 118.91 -43.86
C GLY A 229 31.11 117.87 -44.49
N GLY A 230 30.63 117.14 -45.49
CA GLY A 230 31.52 116.48 -46.46
C GLY A 230 30.94 115.22 -47.10
N THR A 231 31.01 115.19 -48.43
CA THR A 231 30.39 114.26 -49.38
C THR A 231 30.92 112.81 -49.41
N VAL A 232 29.98 111.92 -49.77
CA VAL A 232 30.09 110.57 -50.39
C VAL A 232 31.45 110.17 -50.94
N VAL A 233 31.96 108.98 -50.58
CA VAL A 233 32.59 108.02 -51.52
C VAL A 233 32.47 106.58 -50.99
N SER A 234 31.94 105.69 -51.83
CA SER A 234 31.99 104.24 -51.69
C SER A 234 33.34 103.70 -52.21
N PRO A 235 34.03 102.80 -51.50
CA PRO A 235 35.05 101.97 -52.10
C PRO A 235 34.63 100.50 -52.11
N ASN A 236 34.50 99.96 -53.32
CA ASN A 236 34.54 98.54 -53.63
C ASN A 236 35.99 98.02 -53.42
N PRO A 237 36.27 97.11 -52.46
CA PRO A 237 37.60 96.54 -52.30
C PRO A 237 37.68 95.10 -52.86
N PHE A 238 38.77 94.82 -53.58
CA PHE A 238 39.20 93.54 -54.18
C PHE A 238 38.54 93.21 -55.55
N LYS A 239 39.16 93.33 -56.75
CA LYS A 239 40.53 93.55 -57.25
C LYS A 239 41.64 92.71 -56.59
N LYS A 240 41.71 91.44 -56.96
CA LYS A 240 42.84 90.78 -57.64
C LYS A 240 42.39 89.42 -58.15
#